data_AF-A0A7I8XNV4-F1
#
_entry.id   AF-A0A7I8XNV4-F1
#
_cell.length_a   1.000
_cell.length_b   1.000
_cell.length_c   1.000
_cell.angle_alpha   90.00
_cell.angle_beta   90.00
_cell.angle_gamma   90.00
#
_symmetry.space_group_name_H-M   'P 1'
#
loop_
_entity.id
_entity.type
_entity.pdbx_description
1 polymer ?
#
loop_
_entity_poly.entity_id
_entity_poly.type
_entity_poly.pdbx_seq_one_letter_code
_entity_poly.pdbx_strand_id
1 'polypeptide(L)'
;MRSLRALLILCGTVSGLVLNALLIYIIRKTKAKTRSHSYMTYAVAIQDLCYTLSEVLIQHEIILDSGALFFYSHGIEQLLPSSFRRPVLAFHICMVYQSILVIPAIFYYRLALLENPSVSPTAFLARMKTVFLLSSIGGVLAALASRACEGYLANSLETNVQILRALERVGAPVYAVYLWNQTSLVFIIYSATLMTVGHLVALYYVIMSTWKANIHRSKATSKTRHLQLQFTRNIVAQIPKMPTLEVRTNLRKDQIPAGFLKRLSDKAVEITRRPEFLILAQINPDQIMSFGGTEEPCAIVTTRCIGKIKEPEYIHQNAKELTRFISTELKIKPERFYVQFHDLAEDDIAYTGKVYTELKKEMNLP
;
A
#
# COMPACT_ATOMS: atom_id res chain seq x y z
N MET A 1 -11.76 -20.14 -18.02
CA MET A 1 -10.46 -19.46 -17.71
C MET A 1 -10.20 -18.24 -18.59
N ARG A 2 -10.33 -18.31 -19.93
CA ARG A 2 -10.08 -17.16 -20.84
C ARG A 2 -10.98 -15.93 -20.56
N SER A 3 -12.27 -16.12 -20.24
CA SER A 3 -13.22 -15.05 -19.92
C SER A 3 -12.91 -14.32 -18.61
N LEU A 4 -12.53 -15.05 -17.55
CA LEU A 4 -12.14 -14.47 -16.26
C LEU A 4 -10.85 -13.65 -16.36
N ARG A 5 -9.86 -14.14 -17.13
CA ARG A 5 -8.60 -13.43 -17.37
C ARG A 5 -8.84 -12.12 -18.12
N ALA A 6 -9.67 -12.13 -19.16
CA ALA A 6 -10.04 -10.93 -19.90
C ALA A 6 -10.78 -9.91 -19.02
N LEU A 7 -11.69 -10.37 -18.16
CA LEU A 7 -12.41 -9.50 -17.22
C LEU A 7 -11.46 -8.86 -16.19
N LEU A 8 -10.54 -9.63 -15.61
CA LEU A 8 -9.56 -9.12 -14.64
C LEU A 8 -8.63 -8.08 -15.25
N ILE A 9 -8.16 -8.30 -16.48
CA ILE A 9 -7.33 -7.32 -17.19
C ILE A 9 -8.13 -6.05 -17.45
N LEU A 10 -9.37 -6.17 -17.94
CA LEU A 10 -10.22 -5.00 -18.18
C LEU A 10 -10.48 -4.19 -16.91
N CYS A 11 -10.79 -4.86 -15.79
CA CYS A 11 -10.96 -4.19 -14.49
C CYS A 11 -9.66 -3.51 -14.03
N GLY A 12 -8.51 -4.18 -14.15
CA GLY A 12 -7.19 -3.64 -13.85
C GLY A 12 -6.86 -2.39 -14.66
N THR A 13 -7.08 -2.44 -15.98
CA THR A 13 -6.90 -1.28 -16.86
C THR A 13 -7.82 -0.12 -16.49
N VAL A 14 -9.13 -0.36 -16.35
CA VAL A 14 -10.10 0.71 -16.07
C VAL A 14 -9.77 1.39 -14.76
N SER A 15 -9.47 0.61 -13.71
CA SER A 15 -9.04 1.15 -12.42
C SER A 15 -7.72 1.94 -12.54
N GLY A 16 -6.73 1.43 -13.26
CA GLY A 16 -5.45 2.12 -13.50
C GLY A 16 -5.62 3.46 -14.22
N LEU A 17 -6.46 3.53 -15.26
CA LEU A 17 -6.76 4.77 -15.98
C LEU A 17 -7.47 5.78 -15.08
N VAL A 18 -8.50 5.36 -14.33
CA VAL A 18 -9.28 6.22 -13.45
C VAL A 18 -8.42 6.77 -12.31
N LEU A 19 -7.66 5.92 -11.63
CA LEU A 19 -6.82 6.30 -10.50
C LEU A 19 -5.71 7.28 -10.92
N ASN A 20 -5.02 7.00 -12.04
CA ASN A 20 -3.96 7.89 -12.54
C ASN A 20 -4.51 9.23 -13.06
N ALA A 21 -5.68 9.23 -13.71
CA ALA A 21 -6.34 10.47 -14.14
C ALA A 21 -6.77 11.33 -12.93
N LEU A 22 -7.33 10.70 -11.89
CA LEU A 22 -7.67 11.38 -10.63
C LEU A 22 -6.43 11.94 -9.93
N LEU A 23 -5.34 11.18 -9.87
CA LEU A 23 -4.07 11.62 -9.30
C LEU A 23 -3.53 12.86 -10.03
N ILE A 24 -3.54 12.84 -11.37
CA ILE A 24 -3.16 13.98 -12.20
C ILE A 24 -4.05 15.19 -11.91
N TYR A 25 -5.36 14.99 -11.82
CA TYR A 25 -6.32 16.06 -11.50
C TYR A 25 -6.05 16.71 -10.13
N ILE A 26 -5.86 15.89 -9.08
CA ILE A 26 -5.56 16.35 -7.72
C ILE A 26 -4.24 17.14 -7.69
N ILE A 27 -3.21 16.62 -8.36
CA ILE A 27 -1.91 17.29 -8.47
C ILE A 27 -2.06 18.69 -9.10
N ARG A 28 -2.82 18.82 -10.19
CA ARG A 28 -3.05 20.12 -10.86
C ARG A 28 -3.78 21.13 -9.98
N LYS A 29 -4.56 20.67 -8.99
CA LYS A 29 -5.28 21.52 -8.03
C LYS A 29 -4.45 21.84 -6.77
N THR A 30 -3.26 21.28 -6.61
CA THR A 30 -2.43 21.45 -5.40
C THR A 30 -1.72 22.82 -5.38
N LYS A 31 -1.61 23.44 -4.18
CA LYS A 31 -1.07 24.80 -3.96
C LYS A 31 0.41 24.96 -4.37
N ALA A 32 0.83 26.21 -4.63
CA ALA A 32 2.18 26.57 -5.10
C ALA A 32 3.34 26.07 -4.23
N LYS A 33 3.17 25.93 -2.91
CA LYS A 33 4.25 25.57 -1.97
C LYS A 33 4.77 24.14 -2.12
N THR A 34 3.98 23.23 -2.67
CA THR A 34 4.37 21.83 -2.93
C THR A 34 4.54 21.54 -4.43
N ARG A 35 4.40 22.56 -5.28
CA ARG A 35 4.37 22.42 -6.74
C ARG A 35 5.63 21.78 -7.31
N SER A 36 6.81 22.06 -6.75
CA SER A 36 8.06 21.43 -7.20
C SER A 36 8.07 19.91 -6.94
N HIS A 37 7.57 19.46 -5.80
CA HIS A 37 7.46 18.02 -5.49
C HIS A 37 6.41 17.33 -6.36
N SER A 38 5.35 18.04 -6.72
CA SER A 38 4.28 17.54 -7.58
C SER A 38 4.74 17.08 -8.97
N TYR A 39 5.84 17.61 -9.50
CA TYR A 39 6.36 17.21 -10.82
C TYR A 39 6.89 15.77 -10.86
N MET A 40 7.44 15.26 -9.75
CA MET A 40 7.86 13.85 -9.67
C MET A 40 6.65 12.93 -9.78
N THR A 41 5.62 13.19 -8.98
CA THR A 41 4.38 12.40 -8.99
C THR A 41 3.65 12.53 -10.32
N TYR A 42 3.70 13.70 -10.94
CA TYR A 42 3.11 13.94 -12.26
C TYR A 42 3.78 13.11 -13.36
N ALA A 43 5.12 13.02 -13.35
CA ALA A 43 5.86 12.19 -14.31
C ALA A 43 5.52 10.70 -14.16
N VAL A 44 5.47 10.19 -12.93
CA VAL A 44 5.09 8.79 -12.66
C VAL A 44 3.64 8.52 -13.10
N ALA A 45 2.70 9.40 -12.76
CA ALA A 45 1.29 9.21 -13.11
C ALA A 45 1.03 9.22 -14.64
N ILE A 46 1.73 10.08 -15.39
CA ILE A 46 1.66 10.06 -16.86
C ILE A 46 2.21 8.75 -17.40
N GLN A 47 3.31 8.29 -16.84
CA GLN A 47 3.96 7.09 -17.30
C GLN A 47 3.12 5.83 -17.03
N ASP A 48 2.54 5.72 -15.84
CA ASP A 48 1.63 4.63 -15.50
C ASP A 48 0.39 4.65 -16.41
N LEU A 49 -0.11 5.83 -16.78
CA LEU A 49 -1.19 5.97 -17.75
C LEU A 49 -0.80 5.42 -19.13
N CYS A 50 0.38 5.81 -19.63
CA CYS A 50 0.89 5.33 -20.92
C CYS A 50 1.17 3.83 -20.91
N TYR A 51 1.69 3.29 -19.80
CA TYR A 51 1.95 1.85 -19.65
C TYR A 51 0.64 1.06 -19.59
N THR A 52 -0.36 1.55 -18.85
CA THR A 52 -1.71 0.97 -18.79
C THR A 52 -2.34 0.90 -20.18
N LEU A 53 -2.18 1.95 -21.00
CA LEU A 53 -2.61 1.95 -22.39
C LEU A 53 -1.87 0.88 -23.23
N SER A 54 -0.57 0.71 -23.00
CA SER A 54 0.22 -0.33 -23.69
C SER A 54 -0.24 -1.75 -23.34
N GLU A 55 -0.60 -2.04 -22.09
CA GLU A 55 -1.03 -3.39 -21.67
C GLU A 55 -2.38 -3.82 -22.25
N VAL A 56 -3.24 -2.87 -22.60
CA VAL A 56 -4.50 -3.14 -23.31
C VAL A 56 -4.21 -3.53 -24.75
N LEU A 57 -3.31 -2.79 -25.38
CA LEU A 57 -2.99 -2.96 -26.80
C LEU A 57 -2.23 -4.26 -27.04
N ILE A 58 -1.32 -4.62 -26.13
CA ILE A 58 -0.30 -5.63 -26.34
C ILE A 58 -0.33 -6.62 -25.20
N GLN A 59 -0.53 -7.89 -25.54
CA GLN A 59 -0.44 -8.99 -24.59
C GLN A 59 0.19 -10.14 -25.37
N HIS A 60 1.40 -10.53 -25.00
CA HIS A 60 2.08 -11.60 -25.68
C HIS A 60 2.78 -12.52 -24.69
N GLU A 61 2.90 -13.77 -25.11
CA GLU A 61 3.71 -14.79 -24.46
C GLU A 61 5.02 -14.93 -25.23
N ILE A 62 6.13 -14.97 -24.51
CA ILE A 62 7.47 -15.10 -25.07
C ILE A 62 7.93 -16.53 -24.86
N ILE A 63 8.27 -17.22 -25.95
CA ILE A 63 8.80 -18.58 -25.91
C ILE A 63 10.21 -18.55 -26.49
N LEU A 64 11.18 -19.01 -25.71
CA LEU A 64 12.56 -19.21 -26.16
C LEU A 64 12.71 -20.64 -26.65
N ASP A 65 12.95 -20.83 -27.94
CA ASP A 65 13.23 -22.14 -28.51
C ASP A 65 14.29 -22.01 -29.60
N SER A 66 15.21 -22.97 -29.64
CA SER A 66 16.25 -23.09 -30.66
C SER A 66 17.05 -21.80 -30.89
N GLY A 67 17.25 -21.01 -29.84
CA GLY A 67 17.95 -19.71 -29.84
C GLY A 67 17.20 -18.57 -30.56
N ALA A 68 15.88 -18.69 -30.70
CA ALA A 68 14.98 -17.64 -31.13
C ALA A 68 13.95 -17.33 -30.04
N LEU A 69 13.59 -16.05 -29.90
CA LEU A 69 12.46 -15.59 -29.09
C LEU A 69 11.24 -15.45 -29.98
N PHE A 70 10.21 -16.23 -29.71
CA PHE A 70 8.93 -16.20 -30.42
C PHE A 70 7.88 -15.49 -29.58
N PHE A 71 7.19 -14.53 -30.18
CA PHE A 71 6.19 -13.70 -29.51
C PHE A 71 4.80 -14.08 -30.02
N TYR A 72 4.00 -14.67 -29.13
CA TYR A 72 2.63 -15.09 -29.42
C TYR A 72 1.66 -14.09 -28.81
N SER A 73 1.00 -13.30 -29.65
CA SER A 73 0.05 -12.31 -29.17
C SER A 73 -1.30 -12.93 -28.82
N HIS A 74 -1.89 -12.39 -27.78
CA HIS A 74 -3.19 -12.72 -27.24
C HIS A 74 -4.07 -11.46 -27.07
N GLY A 75 -3.48 -10.27 -27.23
CA GLY A 75 -4.12 -8.97 -27.07
C GLY A 75 -4.77 -8.45 -28.36
N ILE A 76 -5.05 -7.14 -28.40
CA ILE A 76 -5.65 -6.46 -29.56
C ILE A 76 -4.69 -6.44 -30.75
N GLU A 77 -3.38 -6.50 -30.51
CA GLU A 77 -2.35 -6.48 -31.55
C GLU A 77 -2.48 -7.59 -32.62
N GLN A 78 -3.16 -8.71 -32.31
CA GLN A 78 -3.45 -9.76 -33.31
C GLN A 78 -4.47 -9.31 -34.37
N LEU A 79 -5.37 -8.40 -34.00
CA LEU A 79 -6.42 -7.85 -34.86
C LEU A 79 -5.90 -6.71 -35.74
N LEU A 80 -4.69 -6.22 -35.48
CA LEU A 80 -4.10 -5.11 -36.23
C LEU A 80 -3.54 -5.58 -37.58
N PRO A 81 -3.69 -4.76 -38.64
CA PRO A 81 -3.03 -5.01 -39.91
C PRO A 81 -1.51 -5.17 -39.73
N SER A 82 -0.89 -5.98 -40.60
CA SER A 82 0.56 -6.26 -40.54
C SER A 82 1.42 -4.99 -40.57
N SER A 83 0.97 -3.93 -41.23
CA SER A 83 1.63 -2.62 -41.28
C SER A 83 1.73 -1.92 -39.91
N PHE A 84 0.78 -2.17 -39.00
CA PHE A 84 0.73 -1.55 -37.67
C PHE A 84 1.51 -2.30 -36.60
N ARG A 85 1.85 -3.57 -36.83
CA ARG A 85 2.54 -4.42 -35.84
C ARG A 85 3.89 -3.84 -35.39
N ARG A 86 4.72 -3.38 -36.33
CA ARG A 86 6.07 -2.85 -35.99
C ARG A 86 6.03 -1.50 -35.27
N PRO A 87 5.20 -0.52 -35.66
CA PRO A 87 4.99 0.69 -34.86
C PRO A 87 4.50 0.40 -33.44
N VAL A 88 3.60 -0.57 -33.29
CA VAL A 88 3.07 -1.01 -31.98
C VAL A 88 4.15 -1.66 -31.13
N LEU A 89 4.99 -2.52 -31.71
CA LEU A 89 6.18 -3.08 -31.06
C LEU A 89 7.18 -1.99 -30.64
N ALA A 90 7.46 -1.01 -31.51
CA ALA A 90 8.36 0.10 -31.20
C ALA A 90 7.83 0.93 -30.02
N PHE A 91 6.53 1.23 -30.02
CA PHE A 91 5.88 1.93 -28.92
C PHE A 91 5.97 1.14 -27.61
N HIS A 92 5.68 -0.17 -27.65
CA HIS A 92 5.77 -1.05 -26.48
C HIS A 92 7.15 -1.02 -25.83
N ILE A 93 8.17 -1.27 -26.63
CA ILE A 93 9.56 -1.34 -26.15
C ILE A 93 10.01 0.03 -25.63
N CYS A 94 9.58 1.12 -26.27
CA CYS A 94 9.78 2.46 -25.73
C CYS A 94 9.17 2.61 -24.33
N MET A 95 7.96 2.10 -24.09
CA MET A 95 7.31 2.16 -22.76
C MET A 95 8.01 1.28 -21.73
N VAL A 96 8.50 0.11 -22.10
CA VAL A 96 9.30 -0.75 -21.21
C VAL A 96 10.58 -0.03 -20.77
N TYR A 97 11.33 0.57 -21.69
CA TYR A 97 12.54 1.31 -21.32
C TYR A 97 12.26 2.55 -20.48
N GLN A 98 11.17 3.26 -20.77
CA GLN A 98 10.74 4.40 -19.96
C GLN A 98 10.57 3.98 -18.49
N SER A 99 9.92 2.84 -18.22
CA SER A 99 9.64 2.33 -16.85
C SER A 99 10.88 2.19 -15.99
N ILE A 100 12.01 1.92 -16.62
CA ILE A 100 13.28 1.74 -15.92
C ILE A 100 14.09 3.03 -15.91
N LEU A 101 14.14 3.76 -17.03
CA LEU A 101 14.99 4.94 -17.19
C LEU A 101 14.43 6.20 -16.54
N VAL A 102 13.14 6.24 -16.21
CA VAL A 102 12.55 7.36 -15.45
C VAL A 102 13.08 7.41 -14.02
N ILE A 103 13.43 6.26 -13.44
CA ILE A 103 13.80 6.11 -12.03
C ILE A 103 15.03 6.98 -11.69
N PRO A 104 16.16 6.92 -12.43
CA PRO A 104 17.28 7.85 -12.25
C PRO A 104 16.90 9.33 -12.26
N ALA A 105 16.03 9.75 -13.19
CA ALA A 105 15.63 11.15 -13.34
C ALA A 105 14.80 11.63 -12.12
N ILE A 106 13.93 10.77 -11.61
CA ILE A 106 13.11 11.03 -10.41
C ILE A 106 14.02 11.17 -9.17
N PHE A 107 14.93 10.22 -8.94
CA PHE A 107 15.81 10.26 -7.76
C PHE A 107 16.84 11.39 -7.82
N TYR A 108 17.31 11.74 -9.01
CA TYR A 108 18.12 12.95 -9.20
C TYR A 108 17.34 14.22 -8.79
N TYR A 109 16.12 14.39 -9.28
CA TYR A 109 15.33 15.57 -8.95
C TYR A 109 14.92 15.62 -7.47
N ARG A 110 14.69 14.45 -6.87
CA ARG A 110 14.51 14.32 -5.41
C ARG A 110 15.73 14.84 -4.66
N LEU A 111 16.93 14.45 -5.07
CA LEU A 111 18.18 14.91 -4.47
C LEU A 111 18.33 16.43 -4.61
N ALA A 112 18.01 16.99 -5.78
CA ALA A 112 18.05 18.44 -6.00
C ALA A 112 17.04 19.20 -5.13
N LEU A 113 15.84 18.64 -4.89
CA LEU A 113 14.84 19.20 -3.98
C LEU A 113 15.29 19.18 -2.52
N LEU A 114 16.05 18.15 -2.11
CA LEU A 114 16.64 18.09 -0.77
C LEU A 114 17.69 19.17 -0.55
N GLU A 115 18.45 19.55 -1.59
CA GLU A 115 19.45 20.61 -1.53
C GLU A 115 18.81 22.01 -1.61
N ASN A 116 17.82 22.18 -2.49
CA ASN A 116 17.12 23.44 -2.70
C ASN A 116 15.62 23.19 -2.92
N PRO A 117 14.76 23.48 -1.93
CA PRO A 117 13.31 23.28 -2.04
C PRO A 117 12.63 24.08 -3.16
N SER A 118 13.28 25.12 -3.67
CA SER A 118 12.80 26.00 -4.75
C SER A 118 13.41 25.68 -6.13
N VAL A 119 14.04 24.51 -6.30
CA VAL A 119 14.61 24.13 -7.59
C VAL A 119 13.55 24.13 -8.71
N SER A 120 13.89 24.81 -9.81
CA SER A 120 13.04 24.87 -11.00
C SER A 120 12.91 23.49 -11.66
N PRO A 121 11.73 23.13 -12.19
CA PRO A 121 11.53 21.84 -12.85
C PRO A 121 12.21 21.74 -14.23
N THR A 122 12.81 22.81 -14.75
CA THR A 122 13.42 22.84 -16.09
C THR A 122 14.51 21.78 -16.28
N ALA A 123 15.39 21.61 -15.30
CA ALA A 123 16.44 20.59 -15.33
C ALA A 123 15.87 19.16 -15.29
N PHE A 124 14.77 18.95 -14.55
CA PHE A 124 14.07 17.68 -14.50
C PHE A 124 13.41 17.36 -15.85
N LEU A 125 12.71 18.33 -16.45
CA LEU A 125 12.08 18.18 -17.76
C LEU A 125 13.11 17.90 -18.86
N ALA A 126 14.30 18.54 -18.81
CA ALA A 126 15.39 18.24 -19.74
C ALA A 126 15.83 16.77 -19.65
N ARG A 127 15.98 16.23 -18.44
CA ARG A 127 16.32 14.82 -18.23
C ARG A 127 15.21 13.88 -18.69
N MET A 128 13.95 14.23 -18.47
CA MET A 128 12.80 13.47 -18.99
C MET A 128 12.81 13.40 -20.53
N LYS A 129 13.23 14.47 -21.22
CA LYS A 129 13.42 14.45 -22.68
C LYS A 129 14.54 13.47 -23.08
N THR A 130 15.65 13.46 -22.36
CA THR A 130 16.74 12.49 -22.60
C THR A 130 16.26 11.05 -22.41
N VAL A 131 15.52 10.78 -21.33
CA VAL A 131 14.90 9.47 -21.06
C VAL A 131 14.00 9.07 -22.24
N PHE A 132 13.18 10.00 -22.75
CA PHE A 132 12.33 9.76 -23.91
C PHE A 132 13.09 9.46 -25.18
N LEU A 133 14.17 10.19 -25.46
CA LEU A 133 15.00 9.94 -26.63
C LEU A 133 15.66 8.56 -26.57
N LEU A 134 16.30 8.22 -25.45
CA LEU A 134 16.96 6.92 -25.26
C LEU A 134 15.96 5.77 -25.38
N SER A 135 14.80 5.88 -24.74
CA SER A 135 13.76 4.85 -24.82
C SER A 135 13.24 4.66 -26.26
N SER A 136 13.10 5.76 -27.01
CA SER A 136 12.64 5.73 -28.40
C SER A 136 13.65 5.04 -29.33
N ILE A 137 14.96 5.24 -29.11
CA ILE A 137 16.01 4.55 -29.86
C ILE A 137 15.87 3.04 -29.70
N GLY A 138 15.66 2.56 -28.47
CA GLY A 138 15.44 1.14 -28.21
C GLY A 138 14.22 0.57 -28.92
N GLY A 139 13.11 1.32 -28.96
CA GLY A 139 11.90 0.95 -29.72
C GLY A 139 12.15 0.84 -31.23
N VAL A 140 12.90 1.78 -31.82
CA VAL A 140 13.29 1.73 -33.24
C VAL A 140 14.19 0.53 -33.53
N LEU A 141 15.18 0.26 -32.66
CA LEU A 141 16.06 -0.91 -32.81
C LEU A 141 15.28 -2.23 -32.76
N ALA A 142 14.29 -2.34 -31.87
CA ALA A 142 13.42 -3.52 -31.81
C ALA A 142 12.61 -3.73 -33.10
N ALA A 143 12.03 -2.65 -33.65
CA ALA A 143 11.29 -2.73 -34.91
C ALA A 143 12.19 -3.11 -36.10
N LEU A 144 13.43 -2.59 -36.14
CA LEU A 144 14.42 -2.95 -37.16
C LEU A 144 14.87 -4.41 -37.01
N ALA A 145 15.11 -4.88 -35.79
CA ALA A 145 15.47 -6.27 -35.51
C ALA A 145 14.33 -7.22 -35.94
N SER A 146 13.09 -6.90 -35.61
CA SER A 146 11.91 -7.66 -36.04
C SER A 146 11.81 -7.74 -37.57
N ARG A 147 12.01 -6.62 -38.28
CA ARG A 147 12.03 -6.61 -39.76
C ARG A 147 13.15 -7.51 -40.32
N ALA A 148 14.35 -7.42 -39.77
CA ALA A 148 15.47 -8.24 -40.20
C ALA A 148 15.21 -9.74 -39.98
N CYS A 149 14.53 -10.10 -38.89
CA CYS A 149 14.18 -11.47 -38.58
C CYS A 149 13.04 -12.03 -39.45
N GLU A 150 12.04 -11.23 -39.85
CA GLU A 150 11.02 -11.68 -40.81
C GLU A 150 11.62 -12.10 -42.16
N GLY A 151 12.58 -11.32 -42.68
CA GLY A 151 13.30 -11.69 -43.91
C GLY A 151 14.11 -12.98 -43.76
N TYR A 152 14.62 -13.26 -42.57
CA TYR A 152 15.33 -14.49 -42.25
C TYR A 152 14.37 -15.69 -42.07
N LEU A 153 13.21 -15.51 -41.45
CA LEU A 153 12.20 -16.55 -41.28
C LEU A 153 11.71 -17.06 -42.63
N ALA A 154 11.45 -16.16 -43.59
CA ALA A 154 11.08 -16.52 -44.95
C ALA A 154 12.13 -17.42 -45.65
N ASN A 155 13.41 -17.15 -45.44
CA ASN A 155 14.51 -17.92 -46.04
C ASN A 155 14.88 -19.20 -45.24
N SER A 156 14.66 -19.21 -43.92
CA SER A 156 15.03 -20.32 -43.03
C SER A 156 13.93 -21.38 -42.88
N LEU A 157 12.67 -21.05 -43.16
CA LEU A 157 11.58 -22.01 -43.31
C LEU A 157 11.87 -23.04 -44.42
N GLU A 158 12.69 -22.71 -45.42
CA GLU A 158 13.11 -23.65 -46.48
C GLU A 158 14.27 -24.57 -46.06
N THR A 159 15.03 -24.22 -45.01
CA THR A 159 16.32 -24.88 -44.71
C THR A 159 16.47 -25.39 -43.28
N ASN A 160 15.64 -24.98 -42.31
CA ASN A 160 15.83 -25.27 -40.89
C ASN A 160 14.63 -26.01 -40.26
N VAL A 161 14.70 -27.34 -40.29
CA VAL A 161 13.65 -28.28 -39.82
C VAL A 161 13.29 -28.07 -38.33
N GLN A 162 14.19 -27.55 -37.50
CA GLN A 162 13.88 -27.32 -36.08
C GLN A 162 12.93 -26.15 -35.87
N ILE A 163 13.07 -25.08 -36.65
CA ILE A 163 12.17 -23.91 -36.60
C ILE A 163 10.77 -24.31 -37.12
N LEU A 164 10.70 -25.09 -38.20
CA LEU A 164 9.44 -25.66 -38.69
C LEU A 164 8.70 -26.48 -37.62
N ARG A 165 9.41 -27.37 -36.93
CA ARG A 165 8.82 -28.20 -35.84
C ARG A 165 8.36 -27.37 -34.64
N ALA A 166 9.05 -26.29 -34.31
CA ALA A 166 8.63 -25.36 -33.26
C ALA A 166 7.34 -24.63 -33.65
N LEU A 167 7.24 -24.17 -34.90
CA LEU A 167 6.05 -23.50 -35.45
C LEU A 167 4.86 -24.46 -35.58
N GLU A 168 5.07 -25.72 -35.95
CA GLU A 168 4.03 -26.75 -36.00
C GLU A 168 3.43 -27.06 -34.61
N ARG A 169 4.22 -26.95 -33.54
CA ARG A 169 3.76 -27.21 -32.17
C ARG A 169 2.94 -26.06 -31.57
N VAL A 170 3.25 -24.81 -31.91
CA VAL A 170 2.76 -23.63 -31.18
C VAL A 170 2.02 -22.61 -32.06
N GLY A 171 2.16 -22.71 -33.39
CA GLY A 171 1.54 -21.80 -34.37
C GLY A 171 2.50 -20.70 -34.87
N ALA A 172 2.00 -19.83 -35.74
CA ALA A 172 2.79 -18.73 -36.29
C ALA A 172 2.89 -17.56 -35.30
N PRO A 173 4.10 -17.13 -34.91
CA PRO A 173 4.29 -16.02 -33.99
C PRO A 173 4.00 -14.69 -34.70
N VAL A 174 3.68 -13.66 -33.91
CA VAL A 174 3.50 -12.29 -34.43
C VAL A 174 4.84 -11.61 -34.66
N TYR A 175 5.83 -11.92 -33.81
CA TYR A 175 7.21 -11.47 -33.97
C TYR A 175 8.17 -12.63 -33.65
N ALA A 176 9.31 -12.67 -34.33
CA ALA A 176 10.41 -13.56 -33.99
C ALA A 176 11.70 -12.74 -33.90
N VAL A 177 12.53 -13.02 -32.90
CA VAL A 177 13.85 -12.39 -32.72
C VAL A 177 14.88 -13.49 -32.57
N TYR A 178 15.74 -13.64 -33.57
CA TYR A 178 16.83 -14.61 -33.57
C TYR A 178 18.04 -14.05 -32.82
N LEU A 179 18.59 -14.81 -31.87
CA LEU A 179 19.70 -14.35 -31.02
C LEU A 179 21.05 -14.27 -31.78
N TRP A 180 21.19 -14.98 -32.90
CA TRP A 180 22.39 -14.97 -33.76
C TRP A 180 22.37 -13.90 -34.86
N ASN A 181 21.25 -13.19 -35.06
CA ASN A 181 21.20 -12.10 -36.04
C ASN A 181 21.95 -10.87 -35.51
N GLN A 182 22.82 -10.28 -36.32
CA GLN A 182 23.58 -9.09 -35.95
C GLN A 182 22.68 -7.92 -35.52
N THR A 183 21.56 -7.68 -36.21
CA THR A 183 20.63 -6.59 -35.84
C THR A 183 19.97 -6.85 -34.49
N SER A 184 19.60 -8.10 -34.21
CA SER A 184 19.03 -8.51 -32.91
C SER A 184 20.06 -8.41 -31.80
N LEU A 185 21.31 -8.79 -32.06
CA LEU A 185 22.40 -8.70 -31.11
C LEU A 185 22.67 -7.25 -30.69
N VAL A 186 22.65 -6.31 -31.64
CA VAL A 186 22.77 -4.87 -31.34
C VAL A 186 21.64 -4.40 -30.43
N PHE A 187 20.39 -4.79 -30.70
CA PHE A 187 19.25 -4.48 -29.83
C PHE A 187 19.43 -5.06 -28.41
N ILE A 188 19.88 -6.31 -28.29
CA ILE A 188 20.08 -6.97 -26.99
C ILE A 188 21.20 -6.30 -26.20
N ILE A 189 22.35 -6.03 -26.84
CA ILE A 189 23.49 -5.35 -26.20
C ILE A 189 23.06 -3.95 -25.74
N TYR A 190 22.40 -3.19 -26.61
CA TYR A 190 21.85 -1.88 -26.26
C TYR A 190 20.94 -1.96 -25.02
N SER A 191 20.01 -2.93 -25.01
CA SER A 191 19.11 -3.19 -23.88
C SER A 191 19.88 -3.44 -22.59
N ALA A 192 20.81 -4.41 -22.63
CA ALA A 192 21.56 -4.84 -21.45
C ALA A 192 22.41 -3.70 -20.89
N THR A 193 23.12 -2.97 -21.74
CA THR A 193 23.95 -1.83 -21.33
C THR A 193 23.09 -0.72 -20.73
N LEU A 194 22.04 -0.30 -21.43
CA LEU A 194 21.20 0.82 -21.01
C LEU A 194 20.48 0.54 -19.68
N MET A 195 19.95 -0.68 -19.51
CA MET A 195 19.31 -1.11 -18.28
C MET A 195 20.29 -1.21 -17.13
N THR A 196 21.49 -1.77 -17.36
CA THR A 196 22.52 -1.89 -16.32
C THR A 196 22.96 -0.51 -15.85
N VAL A 197 23.31 0.39 -16.78
CA VAL A 197 23.71 1.76 -16.45
C VAL A 197 22.58 2.51 -15.75
N GLY A 198 21.35 2.39 -16.24
CA GLY A 198 20.17 3.00 -15.62
C GLY A 198 19.99 2.59 -14.15
N HIS A 199 20.07 1.30 -13.85
CA HIS A 199 19.95 0.80 -12.47
C HIS A 199 21.10 1.24 -11.58
N LEU A 200 22.34 1.24 -12.07
CA LEU A 200 23.50 1.71 -11.31
C LEU A 200 23.37 3.20 -10.95
N VAL A 201 22.94 4.03 -11.90
CA VAL A 201 22.70 5.46 -11.66
C VAL A 201 21.52 5.68 -10.70
N ALA A 202 20.44 4.90 -10.83
CA ALA A 202 19.33 4.94 -9.89
C ALA A 202 19.79 4.60 -8.47
N LEU A 203 20.54 3.50 -8.31
CA LEU A 203 21.06 3.05 -7.03
C LEU A 203 21.96 4.13 -6.38
N TYR A 204 22.84 4.75 -7.16
CA TYR A 204 23.66 5.86 -6.70
C TYR A 204 22.81 7.01 -6.14
N TYR A 205 21.80 7.48 -6.89
CA TYR A 205 20.94 8.58 -6.42
C TYR A 205 20.05 8.18 -5.24
N VAL A 206 19.60 6.93 -5.17
CA VAL A 206 18.88 6.41 -4.00
C VAL A 206 19.76 6.52 -2.76
N ILE A 207 20.98 5.97 -2.79
CA ILE A 207 21.94 6.01 -1.67
C ILE A 207 22.24 7.47 -1.26
N MET A 208 22.51 8.35 -2.22
CA MET A 208 22.78 9.76 -1.94
C MET A 208 21.56 10.47 -1.32
N SER A 209 20.36 10.20 -1.83
CA SER A 209 19.13 10.81 -1.32
C SER A 209 18.79 10.34 0.10
N THR A 210 19.01 9.06 0.41
CA THR A 210 18.76 8.52 1.76
C THR A 210 19.80 9.04 2.75
N TRP A 211 21.06 9.10 2.35
CA TRP A 211 22.13 9.67 3.17
C TRP A 211 21.85 11.15 3.51
N LYS A 212 21.53 11.99 2.51
CA LYS A 212 21.20 13.41 2.75
C LYS A 212 19.89 13.60 3.53
N ALA A 213 18.86 12.81 3.27
CA ALA A 213 17.62 12.87 4.03
C ALA A 213 17.83 12.51 5.51
N ASN A 214 18.74 11.58 5.81
CA ASN A 214 19.07 11.18 7.17
C ASN A 214 19.91 12.23 7.91
N ILE A 215 20.78 13.00 7.23
CA ILE A 215 21.53 14.11 7.84
C ILE A 215 20.57 15.19 8.40
N HIS A 216 19.44 15.44 7.73
CA HIS A 216 18.44 16.40 8.20
C HIS A 216 17.52 15.89 9.32
N ARG A 217 17.53 14.60 9.69
CA ARG A 217 16.82 14.13 10.90
C ARG A 217 17.38 14.76 12.18
N SER A 218 18.62 15.23 12.18
CA SER A 218 19.23 15.93 13.31
C SER A 218 18.62 17.32 13.59
N LYS A 219 17.91 17.92 12.62
CA LYS A 219 17.33 19.27 12.73
C LYS A 219 15.86 19.29 12.32
N ALA A 220 15.02 18.51 13.01
CA ALA A 220 13.58 18.74 12.95
C ALA A 220 13.28 20.19 13.36
N THR A 221 12.63 20.96 12.48
CA THR A 221 12.25 22.34 12.79
C THR A 221 11.38 22.39 14.06
N SER A 222 11.39 23.49 14.80
CA SER A 222 10.58 23.63 16.02
C SER A 222 9.10 23.28 15.79
N LYS A 223 8.56 23.64 14.61
CA LYS A 223 7.20 23.31 14.19
C LYS A 223 7.00 21.82 13.90
N THR A 224 7.94 21.16 13.21
CA THR A 224 7.89 19.70 12.99
C THR A 224 8.06 18.94 14.29
N ARG A 225 8.96 19.39 15.17
CA ARG A 225 9.15 18.82 16.51
C ARG A 225 7.91 19.04 17.38
N HIS A 226 7.26 20.20 17.26
CA HIS A 226 5.98 20.48 17.93
C HIS A 226 4.85 19.59 17.42
N LEU A 227 4.74 19.39 16.09
CA LEU A 227 3.76 18.47 15.50
C LEU A 227 4.03 17.01 15.87
N GLN A 228 5.29 16.57 15.84
CA GLN A 228 5.70 15.25 16.31
C GLN A 228 5.38 15.11 17.80
N LEU A 229 5.68 16.10 18.63
CA LEU A 229 5.31 16.12 20.05
C LEU A 229 3.80 16.14 20.25
N GLN A 230 3.02 16.81 19.42
CA GLN A 230 1.55 16.78 19.48
C GLN A 230 0.98 15.42 19.04
N PHE A 231 1.59 14.79 18.03
CA PHE A 231 1.22 13.47 17.54
C PHE A 231 1.61 12.39 18.56
N THR A 232 2.83 12.44 19.09
CA THR A 232 3.30 11.63 20.20
C THR A 232 2.43 11.88 21.44
N ARG A 233 2.14 13.12 21.83
CA ARG A 233 1.20 13.41 22.94
C ARG A 233 -0.20 12.87 22.68
N ASN A 234 -0.68 12.84 21.44
CA ASN A 234 -1.96 12.21 21.11
C ASN A 234 -1.89 10.69 21.24
N ILE A 235 -0.85 10.05 20.71
CA ILE A 235 -0.62 8.61 20.83
C ILE A 235 -0.41 8.21 22.30
N VAL A 236 0.26 9.06 23.08
CA VAL A 236 0.57 8.87 24.50
C VAL A 236 -0.64 9.18 25.39
N ALA A 237 -1.45 10.16 25.04
CA ALA A 237 -2.78 10.31 25.63
C ALA A 237 -3.68 9.09 25.31
N GLN A 238 -3.31 8.28 24.31
CA GLN A 238 -4.01 7.07 23.87
C GLN A 238 -3.39 5.74 24.37
N ILE A 239 -2.25 5.74 25.08
CA ILE A 239 -1.58 4.51 25.58
C ILE A 239 -1.00 4.78 26.98
N PRO A 240 -1.16 3.92 28.00
CA PRO A 240 -2.11 2.86 28.31
C PRO A 240 -2.77 3.09 29.70
N LYS A 241 -4.08 3.36 29.73
CA LYS A 241 -4.85 3.30 30.98
C LYS A 241 -5.54 1.96 31.22
N MET A 242 -5.03 0.93 30.54
CA MET A 242 -5.40 -0.51 30.54
C MET A 242 -6.76 -0.81 31.18
N PRO A 243 -7.86 -0.34 30.56
CA PRO A 243 -9.17 -0.44 31.16
C PRO A 243 -9.67 -1.89 31.10
N THR A 244 -10.16 -2.36 32.23
CA THR A 244 -10.89 -3.61 32.36
C THR A 244 -12.34 -3.31 32.72
N LEU A 245 -13.28 -3.80 31.90
CA LEU A 245 -14.71 -3.77 32.20
C LEU A 245 -15.21 -5.19 32.40
N GLU A 246 -15.53 -5.51 33.64
CA GLU A 246 -15.95 -6.83 34.08
C GLU A 246 -17.42 -6.80 34.51
N VAL A 247 -18.20 -7.79 34.07
CA VAL A 247 -19.58 -8.00 34.52
C VAL A 247 -19.68 -9.38 35.14
N ARG A 248 -20.14 -9.47 36.39
CA ARG A 248 -20.44 -10.74 37.06
C ARG A 248 -21.93 -10.79 37.33
N THR A 249 -22.59 -11.90 36.99
CA THR A 249 -24.05 -12.03 37.11
C THR A 249 -24.47 -13.47 37.41
N ASN A 250 -25.59 -13.63 38.11
CA ASN A 250 -26.25 -14.93 38.32
C ASN A 250 -27.07 -15.41 37.11
N LEU A 251 -27.18 -14.61 36.05
CA LEU A 251 -27.74 -15.07 34.79
C LEU A 251 -26.93 -16.25 34.26
N ARG A 252 -27.64 -17.25 33.74
CA ARG A 252 -27.01 -18.41 33.13
C ARG A 252 -26.33 -18.04 31.83
N LYS A 253 -25.31 -18.80 31.42
CA LYS A 253 -24.60 -18.56 30.15
C LYS A 253 -25.53 -18.52 28.92
N ASP A 254 -26.58 -19.34 28.90
CA ASP A 254 -27.57 -19.37 27.81
C ASP A 254 -28.50 -18.13 27.79
N GLN A 255 -28.57 -17.38 28.89
CA GLN A 255 -29.34 -16.14 28.99
C GLN A 255 -28.54 -14.90 28.55
N ILE A 256 -27.23 -15.03 28.34
CA ILE A 256 -26.39 -13.93 27.85
C ILE A 256 -26.64 -13.73 26.34
N PRO A 257 -27.02 -12.53 25.88
CA PRO A 257 -27.27 -12.29 24.47
C PRO A 257 -26.05 -12.53 23.59
N ALA A 258 -26.26 -13.09 22.40
CA ALA A 258 -25.21 -13.23 21.39
C ALA A 258 -24.55 -11.86 21.09
N GLY A 259 -23.22 -11.85 21.02
CA GLY A 259 -22.42 -10.65 20.77
C GLY A 259 -22.34 -9.66 21.94
N PHE A 260 -22.89 -9.99 23.12
CA PHE A 260 -22.82 -9.10 24.30
C PHE A 260 -21.38 -8.68 24.62
N LEU A 261 -20.42 -9.61 24.58
CA LEU A 261 -19.02 -9.30 24.89
C LEU A 261 -18.40 -8.25 23.96
N LYS A 262 -18.75 -8.28 22.67
CA LYS A 262 -18.31 -7.27 21.71
C LYS A 262 -18.94 -5.91 22.02
N ARG A 263 -20.25 -5.88 22.30
CA ARG A 263 -20.93 -4.64 22.70
C ARG A 263 -20.41 -4.08 24.02
N LEU A 264 -20.02 -4.95 24.95
CA LEU A 264 -19.37 -4.58 26.21
C LEU A 264 -18.00 -3.95 25.95
N SER A 265 -17.21 -4.51 25.03
CA SER A 265 -15.95 -3.92 24.56
C SER A 265 -16.15 -2.55 23.92
N ASP A 266 -17.13 -2.42 23.01
CA ASP A 266 -17.46 -1.13 22.38
C ASP A 266 -17.93 -0.08 23.41
N LYS A 267 -18.73 -0.51 24.40
CA LYS A 267 -19.12 0.36 25.52
C LYS A 267 -17.91 0.76 26.36
N ALA A 268 -16.97 -0.15 26.57
CA ALA A 268 -15.73 0.17 27.27
C ALA A 268 -14.88 1.20 26.49
N VAL A 269 -14.84 1.15 25.16
CA VAL A 269 -14.19 2.19 24.32
C VAL A 269 -14.82 3.55 24.60
N GLU A 270 -16.15 3.62 24.60
CA GLU A 270 -16.92 4.82 24.84
C GLU A 270 -16.67 5.39 26.26
N ILE A 271 -16.85 4.59 27.32
CA ILE A 271 -16.72 5.08 28.70
C ILE A 271 -15.29 5.20 29.20
N THR A 272 -14.28 4.74 28.46
CA THR A 272 -12.87 4.96 28.83
C THR A 272 -12.15 5.92 27.88
N ARG A 273 -12.73 6.16 26.71
CA ARG A 273 -12.12 6.92 25.59
C ARG A 273 -10.75 6.35 25.23
N ARG A 274 -10.66 5.01 25.21
CA ARG A 274 -9.45 4.26 24.89
C ARG A 274 -9.65 3.39 23.66
N PRO A 275 -8.60 3.18 22.85
CA PRO A 275 -8.71 2.33 21.69
C PRO A 275 -8.97 0.87 22.12
N GLU A 276 -9.79 0.17 21.33
CA GLU A 276 -10.29 -1.16 21.68
C GLU A 276 -9.19 -2.20 21.94
N PHE A 277 -8.04 -2.11 21.26
CA PHE A 277 -6.93 -3.05 21.43
C PHE A 277 -6.29 -3.02 22.83
N LEU A 278 -6.61 -2.04 23.68
CA LEU A 278 -6.15 -1.93 25.06
C LEU A 278 -7.22 -2.33 26.08
N ILE A 279 -8.41 -2.72 25.62
CA ILE A 279 -9.56 -2.97 26.47
C ILE A 279 -9.68 -4.46 26.76
N LEU A 280 -9.87 -4.78 28.03
CA LEU A 280 -10.30 -6.10 28.45
C LEU A 280 -11.77 -6.03 28.85
N ALA A 281 -12.65 -6.62 28.04
CA ALA A 281 -14.06 -6.83 28.39
C ALA A 281 -14.25 -8.28 28.87
N GLN A 282 -14.95 -8.45 29.98
CA GLN A 282 -15.17 -9.76 30.59
C GLN A 282 -16.62 -9.90 31.08
N ILE A 283 -17.23 -11.06 30.82
CA ILE A 283 -18.52 -11.47 31.37
C ILE A 283 -18.35 -12.81 32.09
N ASN A 284 -18.76 -12.86 33.34
CA ASN A 284 -18.78 -14.05 34.18
C ASN A 284 -20.25 -14.38 34.49
N PRO A 285 -20.90 -15.25 33.70
CA PRO A 285 -22.25 -15.76 33.99
C PRO A 285 -22.21 -16.84 35.08
N ASP A 286 -23.38 -17.39 35.42
CA ASP A 286 -23.57 -18.53 36.31
C ASP A 286 -23.01 -18.31 37.74
N GLN A 287 -22.96 -17.06 38.18
CA GLN A 287 -22.45 -16.73 39.52
C GLN A 287 -23.51 -17.03 40.60
N ILE A 288 -23.09 -17.60 41.73
CA ILE A 288 -23.95 -17.76 42.89
C ILE A 288 -24.07 -16.40 43.58
N MET A 289 -25.19 -15.70 43.38
CA MET A 289 -25.41 -14.34 43.88
C MET A 289 -26.82 -14.14 44.41
N SER A 290 -26.93 -13.36 45.49
CA SER A 290 -28.18 -12.80 46.01
C SER A 290 -28.00 -11.29 46.18
N PHE A 291 -29.05 -10.53 45.91
CA PHE A 291 -29.10 -9.09 46.16
C PHE A 291 -30.37 -8.80 46.94
N GLY A 292 -30.31 -7.97 47.98
CA GLY A 292 -31.49 -7.68 48.82
C GLY A 292 -32.18 -8.92 49.41
N GLY A 293 -31.45 -10.04 49.60
CA GLY A 293 -31.99 -11.29 50.13
C GLY A 293 -32.68 -12.20 49.11
N THR A 294 -32.71 -11.85 47.82
CA THR A 294 -33.31 -12.69 46.76
C THR A 294 -32.31 -13.08 45.67
N GLU A 295 -32.51 -14.26 45.08
CA GLU A 295 -31.73 -14.78 43.94
C GLU A 295 -32.28 -14.34 42.57
N GLU A 296 -33.18 -13.35 42.54
CA GLU A 296 -33.62 -12.74 41.28
C GLU A 296 -32.41 -12.19 40.47
N PRO A 297 -32.53 -12.04 39.13
CA PRO A 297 -31.43 -11.56 38.30
C PRO A 297 -30.73 -10.33 38.89
N CYS A 298 -29.42 -10.44 39.09
CA CYS A 298 -28.58 -9.41 39.67
C CYS A 298 -27.17 -9.47 39.08
N ALA A 299 -26.42 -8.38 39.27
CA ALA A 299 -25.06 -8.28 38.77
C ALA A 299 -24.18 -7.38 39.63
N ILE A 300 -22.89 -7.42 39.34
CA ILE A 300 -21.93 -6.39 39.70
C ILE A 300 -21.08 -6.06 38.49
N VAL A 301 -20.91 -4.77 38.22
CA VAL A 301 -20.16 -4.25 37.08
C VAL A 301 -18.95 -3.55 37.63
N THR A 302 -17.75 -3.98 37.26
CA THR A 302 -16.51 -3.44 37.79
C THR A 302 -15.68 -2.85 36.65
N THR A 303 -15.40 -1.55 36.74
CA THR A 303 -14.49 -0.86 35.83
C THR A 303 -13.19 -0.57 36.55
N ARG A 304 -12.07 -1.01 35.99
CA ARG A 304 -10.71 -0.76 36.52
C ARG A 304 -9.90 -0.04 35.45
N CYS A 305 -9.21 1.03 35.80
CA CYS A 305 -8.48 1.86 34.85
C CYS A 305 -7.38 2.65 35.59
N ILE A 306 -6.26 2.92 34.93
CA ILE A 306 -5.19 3.77 35.50
C ILE A 306 -5.59 5.24 35.37
N GLY A 307 -5.91 5.90 36.47
CA GLY A 307 -6.16 7.34 36.58
C GLY A 307 -7.48 7.84 35.97
N LYS A 308 -8.05 8.88 36.61
CA LYS A 308 -9.14 9.76 36.13
C LYS A 308 -10.53 9.13 35.97
N ILE A 309 -10.71 7.84 36.25
CA ILE A 309 -12.05 7.22 36.18
C ILE A 309 -12.99 7.75 37.28
N LYS A 310 -12.42 8.27 38.37
CA LYS A 310 -13.14 8.89 39.50
C LYS A 310 -13.25 10.42 39.41
N GLU A 311 -12.88 11.05 38.29
CA GLU A 311 -13.11 12.50 38.12
C GLU A 311 -14.62 12.80 38.21
N PRO A 312 -15.05 13.83 38.99
CA PRO A 312 -16.45 14.03 39.33
C PRO A 312 -17.40 14.06 38.14
N GLU A 313 -17.07 14.81 37.09
CA GLU A 313 -17.90 14.91 35.89
C GLU A 313 -17.98 13.57 35.13
N TYR A 314 -16.89 12.80 35.14
CA TYR A 314 -16.75 11.56 34.38
C TYR A 314 -17.44 10.39 35.05
N ILE A 315 -17.30 10.25 36.37
CA ILE A 315 -17.86 9.12 37.12
C ILE A 315 -19.40 9.15 37.10
N HIS A 316 -20.01 10.34 37.21
CA HIS A 316 -21.47 10.47 37.18
C HIS A 316 -22.06 10.13 35.81
N GLN A 317 -21.43 10.59 34.72
CA GLN A 317 -21.85 10.24 33.37
C GLN A 317 -21.71 8.73 33.11
N ASN A 318 -20.56 8.16 33.41
CA ASN A 318 -20.27 6.75 33.16
C ASN A 318 -21.17 5.83 33.98
N ALA A 319 -21.47 6.17 35.24
CA ALA A 319 -22.40 5.41 36.05
C ALA A 319 -23.78 5.33 35.38
N LYS A 320 -24.30 6.46 34.90
CA LYS A 320 -25.59 6.51 34.20
C LYS A 320 -25.58 5.68 32.90
N GLU A 321 -24.54 5.80 32.10
CA GLU A 321 -24.42 5.10 30.82
C GLU A 321 -24.25 3.59 30.99
N LEU A 322 -23.39 3.16 31.91
CA LEU A 322 -23.20 1.73 32.23
C LEU A 322 -24.47 1.11 32.81
N THR A 323 -25.15 1.80 33.73
CA THR A 323 -26.43 1.31 34.27
C THR A 323 -27.47 1.13 33.18
N ARG A 324 -27.61 2.11 32.27
CA ARG A 324 -28.53 2.00 31.14
C ARG A 324 -28.17 0.84 30.22
N PHE A 325 -26.89 0.71 29.87
CA PHE A 325 -26.39 -0.35 28.98
C PHE A 325 -26.66 -1.74 29.55
N ILE A 326 -26.26 -1.98 30.80
CA ILE A 326 -26.39 -3.29 31.45
C ILE A 326 -27.86 -3.67 31.66
N SER A 327 -28.69 -2.70 32.07
CA SER A 327 -30.12 -2.96 32.26
C SER A 327 -30.82 -3.31 30.94
N THR A 328 -30.42 -2.67 29.83
CA THR A 328 -31.00 -2.95 28.51
C THR A 328 -30.54 -4.30 27.96
N GLU A 329 -29.24 -4.56 28.01
CA GLU A 329 -28.63 -5.74 27.40
C GLU A 329 -28.95 -7.02 28.17
N LEU A 330 -28.84 -6.99 29.51
CA LEU A 330 -29.02 -8.17 30.35
C LEU A 330 -30.42 -8.28 30.96
N LYS A 331 -31.30 -7.29 30.73
CA LYS A 331 -32.66 -7.23 31.30
C LYS A 331 -32.68 -7.31 32.84
N ILE A 332 -31.61 -6.83 33.48
CA ILE A 332 -31.52 -6.72 34.94
C ILE A 332 -32.00 -5.33 35.36
N LYS A 333 -32.85 -5.25 36.38
CA LYS A 333 -33.36 -3.96 36.86
C LYS A 333 -32.22 -3.09 37.44
N PRO A 334 -32.19 -1.77 37.23
CA PRO A 334 -31.12 -0.89 37.72
C PRO A 334 -30.83 -1.01 39.23
N GLU A 335 -31.86 -1.26 40.03
CA GLU A 335 -31.78 -1.44 41.48
C GLU A 335 -31.22 -2.81 41.92
N ARG A 336 -30.93 -3.72 40.98
CA ARG A 336 -30.43 -5.08 41.23
C ARG A 336 -28.94 -5.27 40.94
N PHE A 337 -28.20 -4.19 40.72
CA PHE A 337 -26.75 -4.28 40.54
C PHE A 337 -26.04 -3.01 40.98
N TYR A 338 -24.73 -3.15 41.24
CA TYR A 338 -23.84 -2.03 41.49
C TYR A 338 -22.83 -1.85 40.36
N VAL A 339 -22.44 -0.59 40.12
CA VAL A 339 -21.32 -0.23 39.24
C VAL A 339 -20.18 0.28 40.11
N GLN A 340 -19.04 -0.41 40.06
CA GLN A 340 -17.84 -0.11 40.83
C GLN A 340 -16.77 0.49 39.93
N PHE A 341 -16.16 1.59 40.39
CA PHE A 341 -15.05 2.25 39.72
C PHE A 341 -13.79 2.14 40.57
N HIS A 342 -12.80 1.42 40.06
CA HIS A 342 -11.48 1.29 40.68
C HIS A 342 -10.47 2.09 39.88
N ASP A 343 -9.85 3.05 40.56
CA ASP A 343 -8.70 3.78 40.02
C ASP A 343 -7.47 2.97 40.42
N LEU A 344 -6.67 2.58 39.44
CA LEU A 344 -5.45 1.79 39.63
C LEU A 344 -4.24 2.71 39.61
N ALA A 345 -3.26 2.43 40.46
CA ALA A 345 -1.95 3.07 40.38
C ALA A 345 -1.21 2.59 39.12
N GLU A 346 -0.21 3.34 38.69
CA GLU A 346 0.58 2.98 37.51
C GLU A 346 1.23 1.60 37.67
N ASP A 347 1.74 1.27 38.86
CA ASP A 347 2.42 0.00 39.13
C ASP A 347 1.48 -1.18 39.44
N ASP A 348 0.16 -0.96 39.50
CA ASP A 348 -0.81 -2.03 39.75
C ASP A 348 -1.04 -2.94 38.53
N ILE A 349 -0.55 -2.53 37.35
CA ILE A 349 -0.77 -3.26 36.09
C ILE A 349 0.53 -3.42 35.32
N ALA A 350 0.75 -4.65 34.83
CA ALA A 350 1.80 -4.97 33.87
C ALA A 350 1.21 -5.34 32.50
N TYR A 351 1.90 -4.93 31.44
CA TYR A 351 1.61 -5.32 30.06
C TYR A 351 2.90 -5.72 29.38
N THR A 352 2.89 -6.83 28.63
CA THR A 352 4.07 -7.38 27.96
C THR A 352 5.28 -7.61 28.89
N GLY A 353 5.00 -7.97 30.15
CA GLY A 353 6.04 -8.26 31.16
C GLY A 353 6.65 -7.04 31.84
N LYS A 354 6.12 -5.82 31.63
CA LYS A 354 6.60 -4.58 32.24
C LYS A 354 5.46 -3.85 32.94
N VAL A 355 5.72 -3.30 34.12
CA VAL A 355 4.75 -2.41 34.82
C VAL A 355 4.63 -1.08 34.10
N TYR A 356 3.54 -0.34 34.33
CA TYR A 356 3.29 0.87 33.54
C TYR A 356 4.38 1.93 33.70
N THR A 357 4.97 2.10 34.89
CA THR A 357 6.06 3.08 35.08
C THR A 357 7.32 2.76 34.27
N GLU A 358 7.60 1.48 34.01
CA GLU A 358 8.71 1.05 33.13
C GLU A 358 8.39 1.34 31.67
N LEU A 359 7.18 1.01 31.22
CA LEU A 359 6.70 1.34 29.88
C LEU A 359 6.75 2.86 29.65
N LYS A 360 6.35 3.63 30.66
CA LYS A 360 6.38 5.09 30.67
C LYS A 360 7.79 5.63 30.45
N LYS A 361 8.79 5.08 31.13
CA LYS A 361 10.21 5.45 30.99
C LYS A 361 10.77 5.08 29.62
N GLU A 362 10.54 3.86 29.15
CA GLU A 362 11.01 3.38 27.85
C GLU A 362 10.43 4.20 26.68
N MET A 363 9.18 4.62 26.81
CA MET A 363 8.48 5.43 25.82
C MET A 363 8.71 6.95 25.98
N ASN A 364 9.51 7.40 26.97
CA ASN A 364 9.74 8.81 27.31
C ASN A 364 8.43 9.61 27.52
N LEU A 365 7.49 9.06 28.28
CA LEU A 365 6.20 9.69 28.56
C LEU A 365 6.30 10.63 29.79
N PRO A 366 5.57 11.76 29.78
CA PRO A 366 5.55 12.70 30.90
C PRO A 366 4.87 12.15 32.16
#